data_AF-A0A959XXM7-F1
#
_entry.id   AF-A0A959XXM7-F1
#
_cell.length_a   1.000
_cell.length_b   1.000
_cell.length_c   1.000
_cell.angle_alpha   90.00
_cell.angle_beta   90.00
_cell.angle_gamma   90.00
#
_symmetry.space_group_name_H-M   'P 1'
#
loop_
_entity.id
_entity.type
_entity.pdbx_description
1 polymer ?
#
loop_
_entity_poly.entity_id
_entity_poly.type
_entity_poly.pdbx_seq_one_letter_code
_entity_poly.pdbx_strand_id
1 'polypeptide(L)'
;MNKKRFLQVLLSLCFPYLLLAQTGTEFWVAPPDVTYLHNTPGDEPIFFNVTAGNAAAVVTIAQPANPGFNGGSPIVLNVPANSSVRYNMTSLKAQLETRPTNTVCNTGLHITSTANITCYYESSNTNNPDIIALKGANGLGTEFYIPLHKHAPFHNHDFGNNANKAFASFDIVATEDNTTVLINSPVDVDGHPALTPFVITLNKGQTYSCANTLYATYTDPTKHPSGAAVLSDKPIAI
;
A
#
# COMPACT_ATOMS: atom_id res chain seq x y z
N MET A 1 34.87 23.69 29.75
CA MET A 1 33.70 23.64 28.85
C MET A 1 32.61 24.55 29.40
N ASN A 2 32.05 25.46 28.61
CA ASN A 2 31.03 26.41 29.10
C ASN A 2 29.77 25.63 29.55
N LYS A 3 29.13 25.95 30.68
CA LYS A 3 28.04 25.12 31.27
C LYS A 3 26.91 24.82 30.25
N LYS A 4 26.62 25.76 29.34
CA LYS A 4 25.68 25.56 28.22
C LYS A 4 26.13 24.50 27.21
N ARG A 5 27.42 24.42 26.90
CA ARG A 5 27.99 23.38 26.01
C ARG A 5 28.02 22.00 26.67
N PHE A 6 28.22 21.94 28.00
CA PHE A 6 28.13 20.69 28.75
C PHE A 6 26.69 20.15 28.75
N LEU A 7 25.69 21.02 28.94
CA LEU A 7 24.28 20.63 28.92
C LEU A 7 23.79 20.21 27.52
N GLN A 8 24.28 20.86 26.46
CA GLN A 8 23.97 20.47 25.07
C GLN A 8 24.52 19.08 24.72
N VAL A 9 25.77 18.78 25.12
CA VAL A 9 26.38 17.46 24.91
C VAL A 9 25.65 16.38 25.73
N LEU A 10 25.24 16.70 26.97
CA LEU A 10 24.48 15.79 27.82
C LEU A 10 23.08 15.49 27.25
N LEU A 11 22.39 16.49 26.67
CA LEU A 11 21.08 16.29 26.04
C LEU A 11 21.14 15.40 24.79
N SER A 12 22.21 15.51 23.99
CA SER A 12 22.41 14.68 22.80
C SER A 12 22.76 13.21 23.11
N LEU A 13 23.25 12.91 24.32
CA LEU A 13 23.61 11.55 24.75
C LEU A 13 22.45 10.80 25.43
N CYS A 14 21.33 11.48 25.74
CA CYS A 14 20.22 10.89 26.50
C CYS A 14 18.99 10.47 25.67
N PHE A 15 19.02 10.64 24.34
CA PHE A 15 17.96 10.14 23.46
C PHE A 15 18.52 9.15 22.45
N PRO A 16 18.61 7.85 22.77
CA PRO A 16 18.64 6.84 21.72
C PRO A 16 17.28 6.91 21.02
N TYR A 17 17.21 7.67 19.94
CA TYR A 17 16.12 7.49 18.99
C TYR A 17 16.26 6.05 18.48
N LEU A 18 15.30 5.19 18.81
CA LEU A 18 15.11 3.94 18.08
C LEU A 18 14.80 4.36 16.64
N LEU A 19 15.83 4.35 15.80
CA LEU A 19 15.66 4.43 14.37
C LEU A 19 15.00 3.12 13.96
N LEU A 20 13.67 3.13 13.93
CA LEU A 20 12.90 2.11 13.24
C LEU A 20 13.23 2.30 11.75
N ALA A 21 14.27 1.61 11.28
CA ALA A 21 14.59 1.56 9.87
C ALA A 21 13.41 0.96 9.09
N GLN A 22 13.41 1.09 7.76
CA GLN A 22 12.41 0.47 6.87
C GLN A 22 12.50 -1.07 6.83
N THR A 23 13.16 -1.67 7.82
CA THR A 23 13.30 -3.09 8.03
C THR A 23 12.31 -3.56 9.08
N GLY A 24 11.77 -4.75 8.93
CA GLY A 24 10.88 -5.34 9.92
C GLY A 24 10.64 -6.82 9.66
N THR A 25 9.80 -7.42 10.51
CA THR A 25 9.36 -8.81 10.41
C THR A 25 7.89 -8.94 10.02
N GLU A 26 7.18 -7.82 9.88
CA GLU A 26 5.76 -7.79 9.54
C GLU A 26 5.45 -6.60 8.65
N PHE A 27 4.70 -6.83 7.57
CA PHE A 27 4.29 -5.82 6.59
C PHE A 27 2.88 -6.10 6.10
N TRP A 28 2.20 -5.03 5.70
CA TRP A 28 0.84 -5.05 5.17
C TRP A 28 0.78 -4.20 3.91
N VAL A 29 0.03 -4.66 2.91
CA VAL A 29 -0.23 -3.90 1.68
C VAL A 29 -1.60 -4.25 1.10
N ALA A 30 -2.31 -3.24 0.62
CA ALA A 30 -3.40 -3.39 -0.32
C ALA A 30 -2.82 -3.28 -1.73
N PRO A 31 -2.67 -4.37 -2.51
CA PRO A 31 -2.13 -4.25 -3.85
C PRO A 31 -3.09 -3.41 -4.72
N PRO A 32 -2.62 -2.40 -5.46
CA PRO A 32 -3.48 -1.54 -6.26
C PRO A 32 -3.94 -2.24 -7.54
N ASP A 33 -4.98 -1.68 -8.17
CA ASP A 33 -5.36 -1.97 -9.56
C ASP A 33 -4.62 -1.00 -10.49
N VAL A 34 -3.55 -1.47 -11.14
CA VAL A 34 -2.85 -0.67 -12.15
C VAL A 34 -3.46 -0.97 -13.51
N THR A 35 -3.63 0.06 -14.35
CA THR A 35 -4.32 -0.14 -15.63
C THR A 35 -3.54 -1.07 -16.57
N TYR A 36 -4.23 -2.09 -17.08
CA TYR A 36 -3.68 -3.07 -18.01
C TYR A 36 -3.19 -2.47 -19.35
N LEU A 37 -3.73 -1.32 -19.76
CA LEU A 37 -3.45 -0.73 -21.06
C LEU A 37 -2.19 0.15 -21.08
N HIS A 38 -1.57 0.40 -19.92
CA HIS A 38 -0.34 1.18 -19.83
C HIS A 38 0.88 0.38 -20.30
N ASN A 39 1.08 0.31 -21.62
CA ASN A 39 2.07 -0.56 -22.28
C ASN A 39 1.75 -2.05 -22.11
N THR A 40 0.66 -2.49 -22.74
CA THR A 40 0.03 -3.81 -22.57
C THR A 40 1.01 -5.00 -22.61
N PRO A 41 1.02 -5.88 -21.59
CA PRO A 41 0.25 -5.79 -20.35
C PRO A 41 0.91 -4.81 -19.35
N GLY A 42 0.19 -3.73 -19.01
CA GLY A 42 0.72 -2.60 -18.24
C GLY A 42 0.95 -2.85 -16.76
N ASP A 43 0.10 -3.68 -16.15
CA ASP A 43 0.18 -4.09 -14.75
C ASP A 43 0.91 -5.44 -14.59
N GLU A 44 1.75 -5.80 -15.55
CA GLU A 44 2.45 -7.08 -15.56
C GLU A 44 3.85 -6.92 -16.14
N PRO A 45 4.81 -7.76 -15.71
CA PRO A 45 4.73 -8.70 -14.60
C PRO A 45 4.66 -8.05 -13.21
N ILE A 46 4.04 -8.74 -12.26
CA ILE A 46 3.99 -8.35 -10.83
C ILE A 46 5.05 -9.12 -10.07
N PHE A 47 5.88 -8.42 -9.29
CA PHE A 47 6.87 -9.03 -8.42
C PHE A 47 6.70 -8.60 -6.96
N PHE A 48 7.09 -9.52 -6.07
CA PHE A 48 7.39 -9.21 -4.69
C PHE A 48 8.88 -9.37 -4.44
N ASN A 49 9.51 -8.27 -4.04
CA ASN A 49 10.95 -8.21 -3.85
C ASN A 49 11.26 -8.18 -2.36
N VAL A 50 12.15 -9.06 -1.91
CA VAL A 50 12.56 -9.16 -0.51
C VAL A 50 14.06 -9.19 -0.39
N THR A 51 14.61 -8.41 0.53
CA THR A 51 16.03 -8.38 0.86
C THR A 51 16.23 -8.70 2.33
N ALA A 52 17.11 -9.66 2.62
CA ALA A 52 17.50 -9.99 3.98
C ALA A 52 18.86 -9.35 4.32
N GLY A 53 18.99 -8.89 5.56
CA GLY A 53 20.26 -8.40 6.11
C GLY A 53 21.23 -9.53 6.42
N ASN A 54 22.02 -9.39 7.48
CA ASN A 54 23.04 -10.37 7.86
C ASN A 54 22.50 -11.71 8.42
N ALA A 55 21.18 -11.85 8.58
CA ALA A 55 20.51 -13.08 8.97
C ALA A 55 19.64 -13.59 7.83
N ALA A 56 19.64 -14.91 7.60
CA ALA A 56 18.72 -15.52 6.65
C ALA A 56 17.28 -15.42 7.18
N ALA A 57 16.33 -15.31 6.25
CA ALA A 57 14.93 -15.08 6.56
C ALA A 57 14.04 -16.08 5.82
N VAL A 58 13.08 -16.66 6.52
CA VAL A 58 11.93 -17.33 5.90
C VAL A 58 10.79 -16.33 5.92
N VAL A 59 10.24 -16.04 4.74
CA VAL A 59 9.19 -15.04 4.53
C VAL A 59 7.92 -15.76 4.13
N THR A 60 6.81 -15.42 4.77
CA THR A 60 5.48 -15.96 4.47
C THR A 60 4.57 -14.83 4.03
N ILE A 61 4.01 -14.95 2.82
CA ILE A 61 3.05 -13.99 2.23
C ILE A 61 1.70 -14.69 2.15
N ALA A 62 0.67 -14.11 2.77
CA ALA A 62 -0.68 -14.67 2.83
C ALA A 62 -1.75 -13.59 2.65
N GLN A 63 -3.00 -14.00 2.37
CA GLN A 63 -4.18 -13.13 2.44
C GLN A 63 -5.10 -13.60 3.59
N PRO A 64 -5.10 -12.91 4.74
CA PRO A 64 -5.91 -13.32 5.89
C PRO A 64 -7.41 -13.40 5.59
N ALA A 65 -7.92 -12.52 4.72
CA ALA A 65 -9.34 -12.47 4.34
C ALA A 65 -9.70 -13.39 3.15
N ASN A 66 -8.72 -14.04 2.51
CA ASN A 66 -8.94 -14.94 1.37
C ASN A 66 -8.24 -16.29 1.58
N PRO A 67 -8.94 -17.27 2.19
CA PRO A 67 -8.41 -18.61 2.40
C PRO A 67 -8.09 -19.38 1.10
N GLY A 68 -8.54 -18.91 -0.07
CA GLY A 68 -8.25 -19.51 -1.37
C GLY A 68 -7.01 -18.94 -2.07
N PHE A 69 -6.34 -17.95 -1.47
CA PHE A 69 -5.13 -17.34 -2.02
C PHE A 69 -4.05 -18.40 -2.32
N ASN A 70 -3.47 -18.34 -3.53
CA ASN A 70 -2.43 -19.28 -3.98
C ASN A 70 -2.80 -20.76 -3.75
N GLY A 71 -4.03 -21.13 -4.15
CA GLY A 71 -4.54 -22.50 -3.97
C GLY A 71 -4.79 -22.88 -2.51
N GLY A 72 -4.93 -21.89 -1.62
CA GLY A 72 -5.14 -22.06 -0.19
C GLY A 72 -3.86 -22.29 0.62
N SER A 73 -2.70 -21.95 0.06
CA SER A 73 -1.41 -22.05 0.76
C SER A 73 -0.65 -20.72 0.68
N PRO A 74 -0.08 -20.22 1.80
CA PRO A 74 0.80 -19.06 1.75
C PRO A 74 1.98 -19.27 0.82
N ILE A 75 2.50 -18.18 0.25
CA ILE A 75 3.79 -18.22 -0.47
C ILE A 75 4.90 -18.18 0.57
N VAL A 76 5.87 -19.09 0.44
CA VAL A 76 7.04 -19.15 1.33
C VAL A 76 8.30 -18.89 0.53
N LEU A 77 9.06 -17.87 0.94
CA LEU A 77 10.34 -17.50 0.32
C LEU A 77 11.46 -17.73 1.32
N ASN A 78 12.50 -18.45 0.89
CA ASN A 78 13.75 -18.56 1.64
C ASN A 78 14.72 -17.50 1.11
N VAL A 79 15.09 -16.54 1.95
CA VAL A 79 15.98 -15.44 1.60
C VAL A 79 17.29 -15.61 2.39
N PRO A 80 18.38 -16.08 1.75
CA PRO A 80 19.69 -16.19 2.40
C PRO A 80 20.17 -14.86 2.99
N ALA A 81 21.03 -14.91 4.00
CA ALA A 81 21.68 -13.72 4.54
C ALA A 81 22.43 -12.94 3.44
N ASN A 82 22.35 -11.62 3.48
CA ASN A 82 22.97 -10.67 2.55
C ASN A 82 22.55 -10.89 1.10
N SER A 83 21.29 -11.26 0.87
CA SER A 83 20.77 -11.56 -0.46
C SER A 83 19.37 -10.99 -0.68
N SER A 84 18.90 -11.04 -1.93
CA SER A 84 17.54 -10.65 -2.31
C SER A 84 16.88 -11.74 -3.14
N VAL A 85 15.56 -11.87 -3.00
CA VAL A 85 14.68 -12.72 -3.81
C VAL A 85 13.65 -11.84 -4.48
N ARG A 86 13.49 -12.01 -5.81
CA ARG A 86 12.44 -11.40 -6.62
C ARG A 86 11.46 -12.49 -7.06
N TYR A 87 10.29 -12.54 -6.44
CA TYR A 87 9.29 -13.58 -6.68
C TYR A 87 8.21 -13.07 -7.63
N ASN A 88 7.94 -13.81 -8.71
CA ASN A 88 6.93 -13.45 -9.70
C ASN A 88 5.54 -13.87 -9.22
N MET A 89 4.65 -12.90 -9.00
CA MET A 89 3.26 -13.11 -8.56
C MET A 89 2.24 -12.92 -9.70
N THR A 90 2.68 -12.72 -10.94
CA THR A 90 1.79 -12.39 -12.08
C THR A 90 0.66 -13.42 -12.26
N SER A 91 0.91 -14.71 -12.02
CA SER A 91 -0.13 -15.76 -12.11
C SER A 91 -1.24 -15.63 -11.07
N LEU A 92 -1.02 -14.86 -10.00
CA LEU A 92 -1.97 -14.63 -8.91
C LEU A 92 -2.68 -13.27 -9.02
N LYS A 93 -2.43 -12.48 -10.07
CA LYS A 93 -2.93 -11.11 -10.24
C LYS A 93 -4.41 -10.91 -9.88
N ALA A 94 -5.27 -11.79 -10.38
CA ALA A 94 -6.72 -11.72 -10.12
C ALA A 94 -7.10 -11.86 -8.63
N GLN A 95 -6.19 -12.34 -7.78
CA GLN A 95 -6.36 -12.41 -6.34
C GLN A 95 -5.75 -11.19 -5.61
N LEU A 96 -4.91 -10.38 -6.27
CA LEU A 96 -4.12 -9.31 -5.64
C LEU A 96 -4.78 -7.94 -5.71
N GLU A 97 -5.31 -7.55 -6.87
CA GLU A 97 -5.76 -6.17 -7.11
C GLU A 97 -6.95 -5.79 -6.21
N THR A 98 -6.82 -4.69 -5.48
CA THR A 98 -7.89 -4.12 -4.64
C THR A 98 -8.91 -3.42 -5.52
N ARG A 99 -9.84 -4.22 -6.07
CA ARG A 99 -10.89 -3.74 -6.98
C ARG A 99 -12.18 -4.54 -6.85
N PRO A 100 -13.34 -3.96 -7.21
CA PRO A 100 -13.54 -2.56 -7.64
C PRO A 100 -13.41 -1.57 -6.48
N THR A 101 -13.35 -0.28 -6.81
CA THR A 101 -13.43 0.82 -5.84
C THR A 101 -14.76 0.80 -5.09
N ASN A 102 -14.81 1.48 -3.95
CA ASN A 102 -16.01 1.58 -3.11
C ASN A 102 -16.61 0.21 -2.72
N THR A 103 -15.74 -0.78 -2.53
CA THR A 103 -16.11 -2.14 -2.17
C THR A 103 -15.09 -2.71 -1.19
N VAL A 104 -15.57 -3.44 -0.18
CA VAL A 104 -14.71 -4.21 0.70
C VAL A 104 -14.22 -5.45 -0.06
N CYS A 105 -12.90 -5.55 -0.21
CA CYS A 105 -12.23 -6.63 -0.93
C CYS A 105 -11.44 -7.51 0.05
N ASN A 106 -11.11 -8.73 -0.36
CA ASN A 106 -10.36 -9.70 0.47
C ASN A 106 -8.92 -9.88 -0.05
N THR A 107 -8.30 -8.79 -0.52
CA THR A 107 -7.05 -8.88 -1.30
C THR A 107 -5.80 -8.45 -0.53
N GLY A 108 -5.94 -8.06 0.74
CA GLY A 108 -4.83 -7.55 1.56
C GLY A 108 -3.77 -8.62 1.80
N LEU A 109 -2.52 -8.27 1.50
CA LEU A 109 -1.38 -9.13 1.78
C LEU A 109 -0.83 -8.87 3.17
N HIS A 110 -0.64 -9.94 3.92
CA HIS A 110 0.11 -9.98 5.17
C HIS A 110 1.43 -10.71 4.95
N ILE A 111 2.53 -10.02 5.23
CA ILE A 111 3.87 -10.56 5.03
C ILE A 111 4.53 -10.66 6.40
N THR A 112 4.97 -11.86 6.77
CA THR A 112 5.71 -12.12 8.00
C THR A 112 7.07 -12.71 7.70
N SER A 113 8.04 -12.47 8.57
CA SER A 113 9.40 -12.98 8.40
C SER A 113 10.06 -13.38 9.71
N THR A 114 10.90 -14.42 9.65
CA THR A 114 11.67 -14.89 10.81
C THR A 114 12.86 -13.99 11.19
N ALA A 115 13.23 -13.04 10.34
CA ALA A 115 14.29 -12.08 10.56
C ALA A 115 13.94 -10.73 9.92
N ASN A 116 14.65 -9.66 10.28
CA ASN A 116 14.44 -8.34 9.68
C ASN A 116 14.75 -8.36 8.18
N ILE A 117 13.77 -7.96 7.37
CA ILE A 117 13.86 -7.81 5.92
C ILE A 117 13.47 -6.39 5.50
N THR A 118 13.79 -5.99 4.27
CA THR A 118 13.05 -4.96 3.54
C THR A 118 12.29 -5.60 2.40
N CYS A 119 11.11 -5.08 2.05
CA CYS A 119 10.38 -5.58 0.89
C CYS A 119 9.59 -4.49 0.16
N TYR A 120 9.29 -4.75 -1.10
CA TYR A 120 8.44 -3.89 -1.93
C TYR A 120 7.63 -4.71 -2.92
N TYR A 121 6.41 -4.25 -3.19
CA TYR A 121 5.58 -4.71 -4.30
C TYR A 121 6.00 -3.95 -5.55
N GLU A 122 6.02 -4.61 -6.70
CA GLU A 122 6.49 -4.03 -7.95
C GLU A 122 5.55 -4.40 -9.10
N SER A 123 4.99 -3.39 -9.77
CA SER A 123 4.36 -3.55 -11.09
C SER A 123 5.43 -3.25 -12.13
N SER A 124 6.08 -4.30 -12.65
CA SER A 124 7.34 -4.21 -13.41
C SER A 124 7.10 -4.15 -14.91
N ASN A 125 6.32 -3.19 -15.38
CA ASN A 125 6.21 -2.96 -16.81
C ASN A 125 7.57 -2.59 -17.43
N THR A 126 7.81 -3.02 -18.67
CA THR A 126 9.09 -2.85 -19.38
C THR A 126 9.58 -1.40 -19.47
N ASN A 127 8.67 -0.42 -19.57
CA ASN A 127 9.04 0.99 -19.78
C ASN A 127 8.84 1.85 -18.55
N ASN A 128 7.90 1.48 -17.68
CA ASN A 128 7.46 2.30 -16.55
C ASN A 128 7.17 1.38 -15.35
N PRO A 129 8.21 0.77 -14.76
CA PRO A 129 8.03 0.01 -13.52
C PRO A 129 7.66 0.97 -12.38
N ASP A 130 6.75 0.55 -11.52
CA ASP A 130 6.41 1.25 -10.29
C ASP A 130 6.63 0.33 -9.07
N ILE A 131 7.01 0.94 -7.94
CA ILE A 131 7.31 0.23 -6.70
C ILE A 131 6.54 0.83 -5.52
N ILE A 132 6.03 -0.07 -4.68
CA ILE A 132 5.41 0.27 -3.40
C ILE A 132 6.29 -0.29 -2.30
N ALA A 133 7.13 0.58 -1.73
CA ALA A 133 8.04 0.21 -0.66
C ALA A 133 7.25 -0.01 0.64
N LEU A 134 7.31 -1.23 1.18
CA LEU A 134 6.61 -1.57 2.42
C LEU A 134 7.44 -1.12 3.62
N LYS A 135 6.79 -0.41 4.55
CA LYS A 135 7.46 0.27 5.67
C LYS A 135 7.39 -0.47 7.00
N GLY A 136 6.81 -1.67 7.01
CA GLY A 136 6.59 -2.47 8.21
C GLY A 136 5.79 -1.70 9.25
N ALA A 137 6.20 -1.76 10.51
CA ALA A 137 5.54 -1.03 11.60
C ALA A 137 5.45 0.49 11.37
N ASN A 138 6.40 1.09 10.64
CA ASN A 138 6.36 2.53 10.32
C ASN A 138 5.30 2.90 9.27
N GLY A 139 4.77 1.91 8.55
CA GLY A 139 3.66 2.11 7.61
C GLY A 139 2.29 1.96 8.27
N LEU A 140 2.24 1.53 9.54
CA LEU A 140 1.00 1.33 10.28
C LEU A 140 0.66 2.59 11.08
N GLY A 141 -0.61 2.96 11.04
CA GLY A 141 -1.11 4.14 11.75
C GLY A 141 -2.62 4.15 11.84
N THR A 142 -3.16 5.17 12.51
CA THR A 142 -4.61 5.39 12.67
C THR A 142 -5.07 6.71 12.06
N GLU A 143 -4.16 7.48 11.45
CA GLU A 143 -4.44 8.76 10.81
C GLU A 143 -3.49 8.95 9.63
N PHE A 144 -4.06 9.14 8.44
CA PHE A 144 -3.33 9.32 7.19
C PHE A 144 -3.92 10.48 6.39
N TYR A 145 -3.03 11.17 5.65
CA TYR A 145 -3.39 12.22 4.70
C TYR A 145 -2.88 11.83 3.32
N ILE A 146 -3.76 11.77 2.33
CA ILE A 146 -3.46 11.22 1.00
C ILE A 146 -2.71 12.23 0.12
N PRO A 147 -1.44 11.99 -0.26
CA PRO A 147 -0.61 12.98 -0.95
C PRO A 147 -0.55 12.74 -2.47
N LEU A 148 -1.68 12.81 -3.17
CA LEU A 148 -1.70 12.73 -4.64
C LEU A 148 -1.44 14.11 -5.28
N HIS A 149 -0.96 14.18 -6.51
CA HIS A 149 -0.78 15.47 -7.20
C HIS A 149 -2.12 15.99 -7.76
N LYS A 150 -2.30 17.31 -7.77
CA LYS A 150 -3.41 18.02 -8.46
C LYS A 150 -2.92 18.96 -9.56
N HIS A 151 -1.71 18.74 -10.07
CA HIS A 151 -1.12 19.61 -11.09
C HIS A 151 -1.89 19.45 -12.40
N ALA A 152 -2.62 20.49 -12.83
CA ALA A 152 -3.54 20.44 -13.96
C ALA A 152 -2.94 19.87 -15.26
N PRO A 153 -1.68 20.15 -15.63
CA PRO A 153 -1.07 19.53 -16.81
C PRO A 153 -0.85 18.01 -16.75
N PHE A 154 -0.95 17.37 -15.58
CA PHE A 154 -0.65 15.94 -15.40
C PHE A 154 -1.95 15.14 -15.31
N HIS A 155 -2.63 14.99 -16.45
CA HIS A 155 -3.79 14.12 -16.58
C HIS A 155 -3.41 12.64 -16.59
N ASN A 156 -4.28 11.79 -16.02
CA ASN A 156 -4.18 10.36 -16.29
C ASN A 156 -4.54 10.09 -17.76
N HIS A 157 -3.98 9.03 -18.33
CA HIS A 157 -4.24 8.72 -19.73
C HIS A 157 -5.64 8.13 -19.95
N ASP A 158 -6.36 8.67 -20.93
CA ASP A 158 -7.65 8.11 -21.38
C ASP A 158 -7.40 7.02 -22.43
N PHE A 159 -7.72 5.79 -22.09
CA PHE A 159 -7.62 4.64 -23.00
C PHE A 159 -8.93 4.35 -23.77
N GLY A 160 -10.00 5.14 -23.56
CA GLY A 160 -11.30 4.94 -24.22
C GLY A 160 -12.03 3.65 -23.80
N ASN A 161 -11.58 2.99 -22.73
CA ASN A 161 -12.12 1.72 -22.27
C ASN A 161 -12.56 1.81 -20.80
N ASN A 162 -13.86 1.54 -20.56
CA ASN A 162 -14.44 1.62 -19.23
C ASN A 162 -13.90 0.57 -18.24
N ALA A 163 -13.38 -0.56 -18.75
CA ALA A 163 -12.85 -1.66 -17.93
C ALA A 163 -11.39 -1.47 -17.50
N ASN A 164 -10.63 -0.57 -18.15
CA ASN A 164 -9.19 -0.38 -17.91
C ASN A 164 -8.85 1.11 -17.78
N LYS A 165 -9.55 1.79 -16.86
CA LYS A 165 -9.32 3.22 -16.63
C LYS A 165 -7.98 3.45 -15.94
N ALA A 166 -7.28 4.52 -16.31
CA ALA A 166 -6.18 5.06 -15.50
C ALA A 166 -6.73 6.14 -14.57
N PHE A 167 -6.80 5.85 -13.27
CA PHE A 167 -7.30 6.76 -12.25
C PHE A 167 -6.35 6.83 -11.06
N ALA A 168 -6.47 7.87 -10.24
CA ALA A 168 -5.73 7.97 -8.99
C ALA A 168 -6.58 7.45 -7.83
N SER A 169 -6.01 6.53 -7.05
CA SER A 169 -6.62 5.93 -5.88
C SER A 169 -5.71 6.01 -4.66
N PHE A 170 -6.27 5.68 -3.51
CA PHE A 170 -5.52 5.18 -2.37
C PHE A 170 -6.22 3.92 -1.86
N ASP A 171 -5.42 2.94 -1.42
CA ASP A 171 -5.90 1.61 -1.10
C ASP A 171 -5.58 1.29 0.36
N ILE A 172 -6.61 0.94 1.13
CA ILE A 172 -6.50 0.70 2.57
C ILE A 172 -6.44 -0.80 2.82
N VAL A 173 -5.63 -1.25 3.79
CA VAL A 173 -5.71 -2.60 4.36
C VAL A 173 -5.81 -2.55 5.89
N ALA A 174 -6.72 -3.34 6.46
CA ALA A 174 -6.86 -3.47 7.92
C ALA A 174 -5.97 -4.58 8.49
N THR A 175 -5.31 -4.32 9.62
CA THR A 175 -4.46 -5.32 10.30
C THR A 175 -5.22 -6.15 11.34
N GLU A 176 -6.44 -5.72 11.70
CA GLU A 176 -7.27 -6.29 12.76
C GLU A 176 -8.75 -6.36 12.36
N ASP A 177 -9.48 -7.30 12.97
CA ASP A 177 -10.91 -7.46 12.74
C ASP A 177 -11.72 -6.30 13.29
N ASN A 178 -12.88 -6.03 12.66
CA ASN A 178 -13.78 -4.94 13.07
C ASN A 178 -13.05 -3.59 13.22
N THR A 179 -12.18 -3.26 12.26
CA THR A 179 -11.55 -1.95 12.16
C THR A 179 -12.53 -0.99 11.51
N THR A 180 -12.86 0.11 12.19
CA THR A 180 -13.69 1.17 11.63
C THR A 180 -12.80 2.25 11.03
N VAL A 181 -13.09 2.65 9.79
CA VAL A 181 -12.31 3.65 9.05
C VAL A 181 -13.23 4.77 8.59
N LEU A 182 -13.00 5.99 9.08
CA LEU A 182 -13.62 7.22 8.62
C LEU A 182 -12.80 7.83 7.49
N ILE A 183 -13.43 8.05 6.35
CA ILE A 183 -12.81 8.66 5.17
C ILE A 183 -13.50 9.99 4.88
N ASN A 184 -12.72 11.05 4.70
CA ASN A 184 -13.19 12.35 4.26
C ASN A 184 -12.36 12.84 3.07
N SER A 185 -12.97 12.88 1.89
CA SER A 185 -12.31 13.33 0.65
C SER A 185 -12.73 14.76 0.29
N PRO A 186 -11.79 15.63 -0.16
CA PRO A 186 -12.14 16.98 -0.64
C PRO A 186 -12.78 17.00 -2.03
N VAL A 187 -12.93 15.85 -2.68
CA VAL A 187 -13.53 15.67 -4.00
C VAL A 187 -14.50 14.49 -3.96
N ASP A 188 -15.42 14.42 -4.92
CA ASP A 188 -16.28 13.25 -5.09
C ASP A 188 -15.43 12.01 -5.34
N VAL A 189 -15.73 10.94 -4.61
CA VAL A 189 -15.21 9.59 -4.83
C VAL A 189 -16.38 8.65 -5.10
N ASP A 190 -16.10 7.46 -5.59
CA ASP A 190 -17.15 6.53 -5.99
C ASP A 190 -18.12 6.26 -4.82
N GLY A 191 -19.41 6.53 -5.04
CA GLY A 191 -20.47 6.37 -4.05
C GLY A 191 -20.58 7.47 -2.99
N HIS A 192 -19.64 8.41 -2.91
CA HIS A 192 -19.58 9.41 -1.83
C HIS A 192 -19.27 10.83 -2.34
N PRO A 193 -20.14 11.83 -2.07
CA PRO A 193 -19.89 13.22 -2.41
C PRO A 193 -18.68 13.81 -1.67
N ALA A 194 -18.06 14.83 -2.26
CA ALA A 194 -17.01 15.63 -1.65
C ALA A 194 -17.43 16.17 -0.28
N LEU A 195 -16.47 16.26 0.65
CA LEU A 195 -16.63 16.84 1.98
C LEU A 195 -17.77 16.22 2.82
N THR A 196 -18.17 15.00 2.46
CA THR A 196 -19.16 14.21 3.20
C THR A 196 -18.47 12.98 3.76
N PRO A 197 -18.05 12.99 5.04
CA PRO A 197 -17.37 11.86 5.64
C PRO A 197 -18.24 10.61 5.63
N PHE A 198 -17.63 9.46 5.39
CA PHE A 198 -18.28 8.16 5.42
C PHE A 198 -17.41 7.14 6.15
N VAL A 199 -18.04 6.11 6.70
CA VAL A 199 -17.37 5.06 7.48
C VAL A 199 -17.50 3.73 6.76
N ILE A 200 -16.38 3.00 6.69
CA ILE A 200 -16.35 1.59 6.30
C ILE A 200 -15.88 0.76 7.49
N THR A 201 -16.26 -0.52 7.50
CA THR A 201 -15.75 -1.50 8.47
C THR A 201 -15.00 -2.58 7.72
N LEU A 202 -13.76 -2.85 8.14
CA LEU A 202 -12.87 -3.84 7.55
C LEU A 202 -12.49 -4.89 8.60
N ASN A 203 -12.43 -6.15 8.18
CA ASN A 203 -11.79 -7.21 8.96
C ASN A 203 -10.32 -7.35 8.58
N LYS A 204 -9.56 -8.13 9.36
CA LYS A 204 -8.13 -8.35 9.14
C LYS A 204 -7.87 -8.85 7.72
N GLY A 205 -6.99 -8.15 6.99
CA GLY A 205 -6.64 -8.47 5.60
C GLY A 205 -7.69 -8.07 4.57
N GLN A 206 -8.81 -7.47 4.99
CA GLN A 206 -9.71 -6.82 4.04
C GLN A 206 -9.16 -5.47 3.59
N THR A 207 -9.50 -5.12 2.37
CA THR A 207 -9.01 -3.95 1.65
C THR A 207 -10.15 -3.09 1.13
N TYR A 208 -9.84 -1.84 0.82
CA TYR A 208 -10.79 -0.90 0.21
C TYR A 208 -10.05 0.11 -0.66
N SER A 209 -10.45 0.24 -1.92
CA SER A 209 -9.93 1.26 -2.82
C SER A 209 -10.86 2.47 -2.87
N CYS A 210 -10.31 3.66 -2.67
CA CYS A 210 -11.03 4.93 -2.75
C CYS A 210 -10.50 5.79 -3.90
N ALA A 211 -11.35 6.06 -4.88
CA ALA A 211 -11.01 6.81 -6.09
C ALA A 211 -12.25 7.49 -6.69
N ASN A 212 -12.02 8.30 -7.73
CA ASN A 212 -13.07 8.75 -8.64
C ASN A 212 -12.90 8.02 -9.98
N THR A 213 -13.82 7.12 -10.30
CA THR A 213 -13.82 6.37 -11.57
C THR A 213 -14.90 6.81 -12.55
N LEU A 214 -15.58 7.94 -12.26
CA LEU A 214 -16.59 8.52 -13.14
C LEU A 214 -15.95 8.87 -14.50
N TYR A 215 -16.52 8.31 -15.57
CA TYR A 215 -15.94 8.40 -16.92
C TYR A 215 -15.66 9.84 -17.37
N ALA A 216 -16.47 10.81 -16.95
CA ALA A 216 -16.29 12.21 -17.32
C ALA A 216 -15.08 12.90 -16.65
N THR A 217 -14.58 12.36 -15.54
CA THR A 217 -13.64 13.07 -14.64
C THR A 217 -12.47 12.24 -14.11
N TYR A 218 -12.43 10.93 -14.36
CA TYR A 218 -11.40 10.04 -13.79
C TYR A 218 -9.95 10.38 -14.22
N THR A 219 -9.79 11.12 -15.33
CA THR A 219 -8.49 11.59 -15.83
C THR A 219 -8.10 12.98 -15.34
N ASP A 220 -9.02 13.71 -14.70
CA ASP A 220 -8.78 15.09 -14.25
C ASP A 220 -8.01 15.10 -12.92
N PRO A 221 -6.77 15.64 -12.88
CA PRO A 221 -5.98 15.67 -11.67
C PRO A 221 -6.57 16.54 -10.56
N THR A 222 -7.45 17.49 -10.90
CA THR A 222 -8.16 18.27 -9.87
C THR A 222 -9.20 17.44 -9.12
N LYS A 223 -9.57 16.28 -9.67
CA LYS A 223 -10.53 15.31 -9.12
C LYS A 223 -9.86 14.12 -8.43
N HIS A 224 -8.53 14.11 -8.34
CA HIS A 224 -7.81 13.15 -7.50
C HIS A 224 -8.16 13.38 -6.02
N PRO A 225 -8.32 12.31 -5.21
CA PRO A 225 -8.60 12.41 -3.77
C PRO A 225 -7.38 12.86 -2.94
N SER A 226 -6.52 13.70 -3.52
CA SER A 226 -5.43 14.37 -2.81
C SER A 226 -5.98 15.28 -1.72
N GLY A 227 -5.41 15.16 -0.52
CA GLY A 227 -5.86 15.83 0.70
C GLY A 227 -6.97 15.09 1.44
N ALA A 228 -7.38 13.89 1.01
CA ALA A 228 -8.28 13.07 1.80
C ALA A 228 -7.65 12.72 3.15
N ALA A 229 -8.48 12.75 4.20
CA ALA A 229 -8.11 12.33 5.54
C ALA A 229 -8.74 10.96 5.82
N VAL A 230 -7.95 10.02 6.31
CA VAL A 230 -8.36 8.66 6.65
C VAL A 230 -8.01 8.41 8.11
N LEU A 231 -9.04 8.21 8.94
CA LEU A 231 -8.89 7.96 10.37
C LEU A 231 -9.44 6.58 10.70
N SER A 232 -8.80 5.85 11.59
CA SER A 232 -9.27 4.53 12.03
C SER A 232 -9.15 4.35 13.55
N ASP A 233 -9.94 3.43 14.08
CA ASP A 233 -9.88 3.04 15.51
C ASP A 233 -8.75 2.04 15.82
N LYS A 234 -8.23 1.37 14.79
CA LYS A 234 -7.14 0.39 14.85
C LYS A 234 -6.13 0.62 13.73
N PRO A 235 -4.89 0.13 13.85
CA PRO A 235 -3.87 0.32 12.83
C PRO A 235 -4.31 -0.18 11.44
N ILE A 236 -4.03 0.62 10.42
CA ILE A 236 -4.18 0.29 9.00
C ILE A 236 -2.88 0.63 8.25
N ALA A 237 -2.73 0.13 7.03
CA ALA A 237 -1.75 0.63 6.06
C ALA A 237 -2.46 1.21 4.84
N ILE A 238 -1.82 2.20 4.21
CA ILE A 238 -2.23 2.85 2.94
C ILE A 238 -1.00 2.99 2.05
#